data_AF-A0A354F523-F1
#
_entry.id   AF-A0A354F523-F1
#
_cell.length_a   1.000
_cell.length_b   1.000
_cell.length_c   1.000
_cell.angle_alpha   90.00
_cell.angle_beta   90.00
_cell.angle_gamma   90.00
#
_symmetry.space_group_name_H-M   'P 1'
#
loop_
_entity.id
_entity.type
_entity.pdbx_description
1 polymer ?
#
loop_
_entity_poly.entity_id
_entity_poly.type
_entity_poly.pdbx_seq_one_letter_code
_entity_poly.pdbx_strand_id
1 'polypeptide(L)' 'MDKVEVARILEEIGILLELKGENPFKIKAYHNAARAIEAIEEDLKEAIDDGSLLNQKGIGKAIYEKILELF' A
#
# COMPACT_ATOMS: atom_id res chain seq x y z
N MET A 1 -6.42 -9.07 -8.00
CA MET A 1 -5.80 -9.47 -6.71
C MET A 1 -6.78 -9.22 -5.58
N ASP A 2 -6.54 -9.78 -4.38
CA ASP A 2 -7.30 -9.45 -3.17
C ASP A 2 -6.51 -8.51 -2.24
N LYS A 3 -7.16 -8.00 -1.19
CA LYS A 3 -6.52 -7.06 -0.25
C LYS A 3 -5.35 -7.67 0.53
N VAL A 4 -5.41 -8.97 0.83
CA VAL A 4 -4.38 -9.68 1.60
C VAL A 4 -3.10 -9.77 0.76
N GLU A 5 -3.25 -10.07 -0.52
CA GLU A 5 -2.13 -10.15 -1.45
C GLU A 5 -1.45 -8.80 -1.65
N VAL A 6 -2.23 -7.72 -1.82
CA VAL A 6 -1.69 -6.36 -1.98
C VAL A 6 -0.95 -5.91 -0.72
N ALA A 7 -1.53 -6.12 0.46
CA ALA A 7 -0.86 -5.80 1.74
C ALA A 7 0.48 -6.54 1.87
N ARG A 8 0.49 -7.85 1.56
CA ARG A 8 1.70 -8.67 1.60
C ARG A 8 2.79 -8.13 0.66
N ILE A 9 2.45 -7.79 -0.57
CA ILE A 9 3.42 -7.24 -1.52
C ILE A 9 3.98 -5.90 -1.04
N LEU A 10 3.13 -5.01 -0.51
CA LEU A 10 3.59 -3.72 0.03
C LEU A 10 4.54 -3.92 1.21
N GLU A 11 4.26 -4.88 2.10
CA GLU A 11 5.13 -5.24 3.22
C GLU A 11 6.48 -5.80 2.74
N GLU A 12 6.45 -6.72 1.77
CA GLU A 12 7.66 -7.27 1.13
C GLU A 12 8.51 -6.17 0.48
N ILE A 13 7.89 -5.20 -0.20
CA ILE A 13 8.60 -4.04 -0.76
C ILE A 13 9.25 -3.22 0.36
N GLY A 14 8.55 -2.97 1.47
CA GLY A 14 9.10 -2.28 2.63
C GLY A 14 10.37 -2.95 3.17
N ILE A 15 10.31 -4.27 3.38
CA ILE A 15 11.45 -5.09 3.83
C ILE A 15 12.62 -5.00 2.84
N LEU A 16 12.35 -5.13 1.54
CA LEU A 16 13.40 -5.07 0.52
C LEU A 16 14.07 -3.68 0.46
N LEU A 17 13.32 -2.61 0.65
CA LEU A 17 13.87 -1.25 0.72
C LEU A 17 14.72 -1.07 1.98
N GLU A 18 14.31 -1.62 3.12
CA GLU A 18 15.10 -1.62 4.35
C GLU A 18 16.43 -2.34 4.17
N LEU A 19 16.41 -3.55 3.58
CA LEU A 19 17.62 -4.32 3.28
C LEU A 19 18.55 -3.60 2.31
N LYS A 20 18.00 -2.78 1.39
CA LYS A 20 18.79 -1.95 0.48
C LYS A 20 19.34 -0.68 1.13
N GLY A 21 18.96 -0.35 2.36
CA GLY A 21 19.34 0.90 3.03
C GLY A 21 18.72 2.13 2.36
N GLU A 22 17.54 1.97 1.77
CA GLU A 22 16.81 3.07 1.13
C GLU A 22 16.28 4.09 2.15
N ASN A 23 15.66 5.16 1.62
CA ASN A 23 15.17 6.24 2.46
C ASN A 23 14.16 5.75 3.53
N PRO A 24 14.38 6.05 4.84
CA PRO A 24 13.49 5.63 5.93
C PRO A 24 12.04 6.09 5.80
N PHE A 25 11.79 7.23 5.13
CA PHE A 25 10.44 7.70 4.85
C PHE A 25 9.72 6.80 3.83
N LYS A 26 10.43 6.37 2.78
CA LYS A 26 9.87 5.43 1.79
C LYS A 26 9.56 4.09 2.43
N ILE A 27 10.51 3.53 3.19
CA ILE A 27 10.33 2.26 3.92
C ILE A 27 9.07 2.32 4.79
N LYS A 28 8.96 3.35 5.65
CA LYS A 28 7.77 3.56 6.49
C LYS A 28 6.48 3.74 5.69
N ALA A 29 6.54 4.38 4.52
CA ALA A 29 5.35 4.55 3.68
C ALA A 29 4.80 3.19 3.21
N TYR A 30 5.66 2.27 2.79
CA TYR A 30 5.22 0.92 2.38
C TYR A 30 4.64 0.11 3.54
N HIS A 31 5.29 0.09 4.71
CA HIS A 31 4.74 -0.59 5.90
C HIS A 31 3.45 0.04 6.44
N ASN A 32 3.31 1.37 6.32
CA ASN A 32 2.06 2.04 6.69
C ASN A 32 0.94 1.71 5.71
N ALA A 33 1.25 1.64 4.43
CA ALA A 33 0.30 1.29 3.39
C ALA A 33 -0.18 -0.16 3.53
N ALA A 34 0.73 -1.12 3.77
CA ALA A 34 0.38 -2.51 4.02
C ALA A 34 -0.65 -2.62 5.16
N ARG A 35 -0.38 -1.99 6.30
CA ARG A 35 -1.30 -1.94 7.44
C ARG A 35 -2.62 -1.23 7.13
N ALA A 36 -2.60 -0.17 6.34
CA ALA A 36 -3.81 0.52 5.91
C ALA A 36 -4.69 -0.39 5.05
N ILE A 37 -4.10 -1.14 4.12
CA ILE A 37 -4.81 -2.09 3.25
C ILE A 37 -5.40 -3.26 4.06
N GLU A 38 -4.67 -3.79 5.04
CA GLU A 38 -5.21 -4.84 5.93
C GLU A 38 -6.41 -4.36 6.74
N ALA A 39 -6.38 -3.10 7.18
CA ALA A 39 -7.42 -2.49 8.00
C ALA A 39 -8.65 -1.99 7.23
N ILE A 40 -8.62 -2.02 5.88
CA ILE A 40 -9.78 -1.67 5.07
C ILE A 40 -10.89 -2.70 5.31
N GLU A 41 -12.05 -2.21 5.76
CA GLU A 41 -13.27 -3.00 5.95
C GLU A 41 -14.06 -3.15 4.63
N GLU A 42 -13.98 -2.14 3.78
CA GLU A 42 -14.63 -2.06 2.47
C GLU A 42 -13.94 -2.95 1.43
N ASP A 43 -14.54 -3.11 0.25
CA ASP A 43 -13.87 -3.81 -0.85
C ASP A 43 -12.75 -2.93 -1.42
N LEU A 44 -11.53 -3.49 -1.49
CA LEU A 44 -10.37 -2.74 -1.95
C LEU A 44 -10.51 -2.29 -3.41
N LYS A 45 -11.17 -3.09 -4.25
CA LYS A 45 -11.36 -2.76 -5.65
C LYS A 45 -12.37 -1.63 -5.81
N GLU A 46 -13.45 -1.65 -5.04
CA GLU A 46 -14.41 -0.53 -5.01
C GLU A 46 -13.72 0.77 -4.58
N ALA A 47 -12.88 0.72 -3.54
CA ALA A 47 -12.12 1.88 -3.06
C ALA A 47 -11.09 2.41 -4.07
N ILE A 48 -10.58 1.54 -4.95
CA ILE A 48 -9.71 1.92 -6.08
C ILE A 48 -10.54 2.60 -7.17
N ASP A 49 -11.65 1.98 -7.56
CA ASP A 49 -12.48 2.41 -8.68
C ASP A 49 -13.14 3.79 -8.40
N ASP A 50 -13.54 4.05 -7.16
CA ASP A 50 -14.12 5.34 -6.74
C ASP A 50 -13.08 6.38 -6.27
N GLY A 51 -11.81 5.99 -6.18
CA GLY A 51 -10.68 6.83 -5.77
C GLY A 51 -10.64 7.17 -4.27
N SER A 52 -11.51 6.59 -3.45
CA SER A 52 -11.54 6.80 -2.00
C SER A 52 -10.28 6.27 -1.30
N LEU A 53 -9.62 5.28 -1.89
CA LEU A 53 -8.37 4.71 -1.37
C LEU A 53 -7.26 5.76 -1.22
N LEU A 54 -7.19 6.76 -2.09
CA LEU A 54 -6.18 7.84 -1.99
C LEU A 54 -6.38 8.72 -0.75
N ASN A 55 -7.59 8.73 -0.18
CA ASN A 55 -7.91 9.46 1.04
C ASN A 55 -7.58 8.66 2.31
N GLN A 56 -7.20 7.38 2.18
CA GLN A 56 -6.87 6.55 3.34
C GLN A 56 -5.56 6.98 3.98
N LYS A 57 -5.60 7.12 5.31
CA LYS A 57 -4.42 7.50 6.09
C LYS A 57 -3.34 6.43 5.95
N GLY A 58 -2.16 6.84 5.50
CA GLY A 58 -1.04 5.93 5.25
C GLY A 58 -0.86 5.58 3.77
N ILE A 59 -1.81 5.96 2.91
CA ILE A 59 -1.72 5.81 1.46
C ILE A 59 -1.46 7.18 0.84
N GLY A 60 -0.22 7.42 0.41
CA GLY A 60 0.13 8.60 -0.38
C GLY A 60 0.02 8.32 -1.88
N LYS A 61 0.06 9.38 -2.71
CA LYS A 61 -0.05 9.28 -4.17
C LYS A 61 0.87 8.22 -4.80
N ALA A 62 2.14 8.16 -4.40
CA ALA A 62 3.10 7.20 -4.95
C ALA A 62 2.76 5.74 -4.58
N ILE A 63 2.23 5.52 -3.38
CA ILE A 63 1.77 4.18 -2.96
C ILE A 63 0.49 3.83 -3.73
N TYR A 64 -0.44 4.78 -3.85
CA TYR A 64 -1.68 4.58 -4.60
C TYR A 64 -1.39 4.18 -6.05
N GLU A 65 -0.51 4.90 -6.75
CA GLU A 65 -0.05 4.53 -8.10
C GLU A 65 0.56 3.13 -8.14
N LYS A 66 1.34 2.74 -7.11
CA LYS A 66 1.89 1.39 -7.02
C LYS A 66 0.81 0.32 -6.84
N ILE A 67 -0.23 0.60 -6.06
CA ILE A 67 -1.37 -0.31 -5.87
C ILE A 67 -2.14 -0.49 -7.18
N LEU A 68 -2.33 0.59 -7.95
CA LEU A 68 -2.97 0.52 -9.27
C LEU A 68 -2.18 -0.38 -10.25
N GLU A 69 -0.85 -0.43 -10.15
CA GLU A 69 -0.04 -1.34 -10.98
C GLU A 69 -0.16 -2.82 -10.58
N LEU A 70 -0.60 -3.10 -9.34
CA LEU A 70 -0.81 -4.46 -8.85
C LEU A 70 -2.21 -4.99 -9.23
N PHE A 71 -3.18 -4.11 -9.50
CA PHE A 71 -4.55 -4.50 -9.85
C PHE A 71 -4.77 -4.66 -11.36
#